data_AF-A0A7J6UB41-F1
#
_entry.id   AF-A0A7J6UB41-F1
#
_cell.length_a   1.000
_cell.length_b   1.000
_cell.length_c   1.000
_cell.angle_alpha   90.00
_cell.angle_beta   90.00
_cell.angle_gamma   90.00
#
_symmetry.space_group_name_H-M   'P 1'
#
loop_
_entity.id
_entity.type
_entity.pdbx_description
1 polymer ?
#
loop_
_entity_poly.entity_id
_entity_poly.type
_entity_poly.pdbx_seq_one_letter_code
_entity_poly.pdbx_strand_id
1 'polypeptide(L)'
;VAGVVYSKLKGYEKLVSELREHIADAQEETTRLTRPVVGSMADDDILKPGESLTYLKPTHLSTRFGSKSFKTPLIDEYEGQLQDFQDENSIVTQTIWRNKDEHNKQFLRYLRAGPREKLYFEPSKVTAAIVTCGGLCPGLNNVIRGLTQMLEEYGVPTIYGVKNGYKGFKKDNCWIKLDGKKVETIHRMGGSVLVSNRGNDDIDVMAEAIIKKGVNMLFIVGGDGTHRGADKIQKAMVAANYECAVVGIPKTIDNDIPLIDGSFGFTTAVDEAVRAIEAAYVEATGAPNCIGLVKLMGRNSGFVVLHAVCAAATVDVALLPEMD
;
A
#
# COMPACT_ATOMS: atom_id res chain seq x y z
N VAL A 1 -15.74 -39.60 -19.80
CA VAL A 1 -15.06 -38.74 -18.79
C VAL A 1 -16.06 -37.82 -18.07
N ALA A 2 -17.02 -37.18 -18.76
CA ALA A 2 -18.07 -36.37 -18.12
C ALA A 2 -19.04 -37.16 -17.17
N GLY A 3 -19.40 -38.40 -17.50
CA GLY A 3 -20.26 -39.23 -16.63
C GLY A 3 -19.60 -39.69 -15.31
N VAL A 4 -18.26 -39.73 -15.26
CA VAL A 4 -17.49 -40.14 -14.08
C VAL A 4 -17.36 -38.99 -13.08
N VAL A 5 -17.43 -37.74 -13.55
CA VAL A 5 -17.43 -36.54 -12.70
C VAL A 5 -18.79 -36.38 -12.01
N TYR A 6 -19.90 -36.61 -12.73
CA TYR A 6 -21.24 -36.50 -12.18
C TYR A 6 -21.58 -37.62 -11.17
N SER A 7 -21.11 -38.85 -11.39
CA SER A 7 -21.26 -39.94 -10.41
C SER A 7 -20.39 -39.72 -9.16
N LYS A 8 -19.24 -39.03 -9.30
CA LYS A 8 -18.42 -38.64 -8.16
C LYS A 8 -19.07 -37.51 -7.35
N LEU A 9 -19.68 -36.51 -8.00
CA LEU A 9 -20.36 -35.38 -7.35
C LEU A 9 -21.57 -35.79 -6.48
N LYS A 10 -22.31 -36.85 -6.85
CA LYS A 10 -23.36 -37.42 -5.97
C LYS A 10 -22.82 -37.93 -4.62
N GLY A 11 -21.54 -38.28 -4.54
CA GLY A 11 -20.87 -38.66 -3.28
C GLY A 11 -20.44 -37.47 -2.42
N TYR A 12 -20.52 -36.24 -2.95
CA TYR A 12 -20.12 -35.02 -2.25
C TYR A 12 -21.28 -34.31 -1.56
N GLU A 13 -22.53 -34.81 -1.61
CA GLU A 13 -23.64 -34.22 -0.85
C GLU A 13 -23.32 -34.16 0.66
N LYS A 14 -22.67 -35.20 1.18
CA LYS A 14 -22.17 -35.23 2.55
C LYS A 14 -21.07 -34.20 2.78
N LEU A 15 -20.12 -34.07 1.84
CA LEU A 15 -19.04 -33.07 1.94
C LEU A 15 -19.57 -31.63 1.83
N VAL A 16 -20.59 -31.38 1.00
CA VAL A 16 -21.26 -30.08 0.88
C VAL A 16 -22.07 -29.77 2.14
N SER A 17 -22.69 -30.78 2.76
CA SER A 17 -23.35 -30.62 4.06
C SER A 17 -22.35 -30.36 5.19
N GLU A 18 -21.23 -31.08 5.22
CA GLU A 18 -20.14 -30.88 6.18
C GLU A 18 -19.44 -29.54 5.96
N LEU A 19 -19.26 -29.09 4.71
CA LEU A 19 -18.79 -27.74 4.37
C LEU A 19 -19.79 -26.69 4.81
N ARG A 20 -21.10 -26.93 4.68
CA ARG A 20 -22.14 -26.01 5.18
C ARG A 20 -22.15 -25.90 6.70
N GLU A 21 -21.93 -27.00 7.42
CA GLU A 21 -21.77 -26.99 8.89
C GLU A 21 -20.49 -26.26 9.30
N HIS A 22 -19.34 -26.56 8.66
CA HIS A 22 -18.10 -25.81 8.92
C HIS A 22 -18.20 -24.33 8.53
N ILE A 23 -18.95 -23.98 7.48
CA ILE A 23 -19.26 -22.60 7.11
C ILE A 23 -20.16 -21.97 8.17
N ALA A 24 -21.11 -22.68 8.76
CA ALA A 24 -21.95 -22.17 9.84
C ALA A 24 -21.14 -21.94 11.14
N ASP A 25 -20.25 -22.85 11.49
CA ASP A 25 -19.34 -22.71 12.64
C ASP A 25 -18.32 -21.59 12.40
N ALA A 26 -17.74 -21.51 11.20
CA ALA A 26 -16.87 -20.41 10.78
C ALA A 26 -17.64 -19.09 10.70
N GLN A 27 -18.92 -19.08 10.32
CA GLN A 27 -19.77 -17.90 10.38
C GLN A 27 -20.03 -17.47 11.83
N GLU A 28 -20.19 -18.39 12.78
CA GLU A 28 -20.32 -18.06 14.21
C GLU A 28 -19.02 -17.45 14.77
N GLU A 29 -17.86 -17.98 14.35
CA GLU A 29 -16.54 -17.46 14.72
C GLU A 29 -16.20 -16.13 14.02
N THR A 30 -16.58 -15.98 12.75
CA THR A 30 -16.48 -14.72 12.00
C THR A 30 -17.43 -13.69 12.59
N THR A 31 -18.64 -14.07 13.01
CA THR A 31 -19.59 -13.20 13.73
C THR A 31 -19.02 -12.77 15.08
N ARG A 32 -18.14 -13.55 15.72
CA ARG A 32 -17.37 -13.08 16.89
C ARG A 32 -16.31 -12.05 16.53
N LEU A 33 -15.61 -12.20 15.41
CA LEU A 33 -14.53 -11.32 14.97
C LEU A 33 -15.02 -10.02 14.30
N THR A 34 -16.18 -10.06 13.65
CA THR A 34 -16.83 -8.92 12.98
C THR A 34 -18.06 -8.41 13.75
N ARG A 35 -18.21 -8.82 15.01
CA ARG A 35 -19.37 -8.46 15.84
C ARG A 35 -19.45 -6.93 15.90
N PRO A 36 -20.58 -6.33 15.47
CA PRO A 36 -20.84 -4.93 15.79
C PRO A 36 -20.82 -4.79 17.31
N VAL A 37 -20.38 -3.64 17.80
CA VAL A 37 -20.40 -3.29 19.22
C VAL A 37 -21.77 -3.65 19.81
N VAL A 38 -21.82 -4.65 20.70
CA VAL A 38 -23.07 -5.05 21.36
C VAL A 38 -23.20 -4.23 22.65
N GLY A 39 -23.94 -3.12 22.56
CA GLY A 39 -24.27 -2.25 23.68
C GLY A 39 -24.35 -0.78 23.27
N SER A 40 -25.10 0.04 24.02
CA SER A 40 -24.98 1.49 23.92
C SER A 40 -23.56 1.89 24.33
N MET A 41 -22.87 2.67 23.50
CA MET A 41 -21.56 3.25 23.84
C MET A 41 -21.61 3.86 25.24
N ALA A 42 -20.76 3.38 26.14
CA ALA A 42 -20.53 4.05 27.42
C ALA A 42 -19.37 5.04 27.27
N ASP A 43 -19.34 6.10 28.07
CA ASP A 43 -18.26 7.11 28.05
C ASP A 43 -16.86 6.51 28.30
N ASP A 44 -16.80 5.31 28.88
CA ASP A 44 -15.55 4.58 29.16
C ASP A 44 -15.01 3.80 27.94
N ASP A 45 -15.84 3.59 26.92
CA ASP A 45 -15.49 2.93 25.65
C ASP A 45 -14.80 3.91 24.67
N ILE A 46 -14.85 5.22 24.96
CA ILE A 46 -14.19 6.29 24.21
C ILE A 46 -12.81 6.53 24.81
N LEU A 47 -11.78 6.61 23.97
CA LEU A 47 -10.43 6.97 24.43
C LEU A 47 -10.42 8.41 24.97
N LYS A 48 -10.14 8.57 26.26
CA LYS A 48 -10.08 9.89 26.91
C LYS A 48 -8.70 10.55 26.69
N PRO A 49 -8.62 11.89 26.60
CA PRO A 49 -7.35 12.59 26.52
C PRO A 49 -6.45 12.26 27.73
N GLY A 50 -5.23 11.74 27.49
CA GLY A 50 -4.24 11.45 28.53
C GLY A 50 -4.07 9.98 28.94
N GLU A 51 -4.86 9.05 28.39
CA GLU A 51 -4.62 7.60 28.59
C GLU A 51 -3.27 7.16 27.98
N SER A 52 -2.63 6.13 28.57
CA SER A 52 -1.29 5.66 28.19
C SER A 52 -1.27 5.09 26.77
N LEU A 53 -0.75 5.87 25.83
CA LEU A 53 -0.76 5.56 24.41
C LEU A 53 0.67 5.53 23.88
N THR A 54 0.95 4.54 23.04
CA THR A 54 2.30 4.36 22.47
C THR A 54 2.40 5.18 21.19
N TYR A 55 3.23 6.23 21.25
CA TYR A 55 3.50 7.08 20.10
C TYR A 55 4.65 6.53 19.26
N LEU A 56 4.35 6.13 18.04
CA LEU A 56 5.38 5.73 17.08
C LEU A 56 5.99 6.98 16.47
N LYS A 57 7.08 7.47 17.08
CA LYS A 57 7.85 8.60 16.54
C LYS A 57 8.61 8.15 15.28
N PRO A 58 8.40 8.78 14.11
CA PRO A 58 9.25 8.53 12.97
C PRO A 58 10.68 8.99 13.27
N THR A 59 11.67 8.27 12.73
CA THR A 59 13.06 8.72 12.81
C THR A 59 13.24 9.93 11.90
N HIS A 60 13.54 11.09 12.50
CA HIS A 60 13.74 12.33 11.76
C HIS A 60 15.24 12.55 11.48
N LEU A 61 15.61 12.95 10.27
CA LEU A 61 17.01 13.19 9.89
C LEU A 61 17.71 14.19 10.83
N SER A 62 16.98 15.18 11.36
CA SER A 62 17.53 16.16 12.31
C SER A 62 18.09 15.55 13.59
N THR A 63 17.57 14.40 14.03
CA THR A 63 18.08 13.72 15.24
C THR A 63 19.54 13.29 15.08
N ARG A 64 19.99 13.08 13.83
CA ARG A 64 21.34 12.63 13.50
C ARG A 64 22.20 13.72 12.88
N PHE A 65 21.62 14.53 11.99
CA PHE A 65 22.36 15.47 11.14
C PHE A 65 22.12 16.94 11.53
N GLY A 66 21.46 17.18 12.67
CA GLY A 66 21.11 18.51 13.15
C GLY A 66 19.86 19.09 12.48
N SER A 67 19.21 20.04 13.16
CA SER A 67 17.98 20.66 12.67
C SER A 67 18.26 21.67 11.55
N LYS A 68 17.53 21.52 10.46
CA LYS A 68 17.46 22.46 9.34
C LYS A 68 16.00 22.87 9.17
N SER A 69 15.75 24.13 8.83
CA SER A 69 14.41 24.71 8.80
C SER A 69 14.31 25.73 7.68
N PHE A 70 13.90 25.28 6.50
CA PHE A 70 13.61 26.12 5.35
C PHE A 70 12.10 26.37 5.27
N LYS A 71 11.69 27.59 4.90
CA LYS A 71 10.26 27.89 4.66
C LYS A 71 9.79 27.08 3.44
N THR A 72 8.63 26.45 3.53
CA THR A 72 8.02 25.78 2.38
C THR A 72 7.61 26.78 1.30
N PRO A 73 7.87 26.50 0.01
CA PRO A 73 7.40 27.35 -1.09
C PRO A 73 5.87 27.37 -1.21
N LEU A 74 5.20 26.32 -0.71
CA LEU A 74 3.74 26.19 -0.81
C LEU A 74 2.96 27.23 -0.01
N ILE A 75 3.58 27.87 1.00
CA ILE A 75 2.91 28.93 1.78
C ILE A 75 2.55 30.11 0.86
N ASP A 76 3.47 30.48 -0.03
CA ASP A 76 3.29 31.66 -0.89
C ASP A 76 2.38 31.33 -2.08
N GLU A 77 2.38 30.08 -2.55
CA GLU A 77 1.58 29.62 -3.69
C GLU A 77 0.10 29.38 -3.34
N TYR A 78 -0.17 28.89 -2.13
CA TYR A 78 -1.52 28.48 -1.69
C TYR A 78 -2.01 29.29 -0.49
N GLU A 79 -1.56 30.54 -0.35
CA GLU A 79 -1.94 31.44 0.74
C GLU A 79 -3.48 31.54 0.84
N GLY A 80 -4.03 31.18 2.00
CA GLY A 80 -5.48 31.16 2.26
C GLY A 80 -6.24 29.91 1.77
N GLN A 81 -5.60 29.00 1.03
CA GLN A 81 -6.19 27.73 0.57
C GLN A 81 -5.69 26.51 1.37
N LEU A 82 -4.40 26.48 1.72
CA LEU A 82 -3.82 25.45 2.60
C LEU A 82 -4.01 25.85 4.07
N GLN A 83 -5.20 25.60 4.63
CA GLN A 83 -5.46 25.88 6.06
C GLN A 83 -4.87 24.83 7.02
N ASP A 84 -4.42 23.67 6.53
CA ASP A 84 -4.03 22.52 7.37
C ASP A 84 -2.55 22.12 7.21
N PHE A 85 -1.61 23.05 7.45
CA PHE A 85 -0.22 22.64 7.67
C PHE A 85 -0.13 21.76 8.93
N GLN A 86 0.56 20.64 8.80
CA GLN A 86 0.71 19.69 9.90
C GLN A 86 1.94 20.06 10.73
N ASP A 87 1.90 19.82 12.04
CA ASP A 87 3.03 19.95 12.96
C ASP A 87 3.31 18.64 13.73
N GLU A 88 4.27 18.65 14.65
CA GLU A 88 4.62 17.46 15.45
C GLU A 88 3.47 16.99 16.38
N ASN A 89 2.48 17.85 16.60
CA ASN A 89 1.30 17.59 17.42
C ASN A 89 0.11 17.05 16.60
N SER A 90 0.21 17.10 15.28
CA SER A 90 -0.79 16.59 14.36
C SER A 90 -0.76 15.06 14.37
N ILE A 91 -1.55 14.47 15.25
CA ILE A 91 -1.52 13.04 15.57
C ILE A 91 -2.86 12.38 15.22
N VAL A 92 -2.79 11.18 14.65
CA VAL A 92 -3.95 10.31 14.39
C VAL A 92 -3.85 9.08 15.30
N THR A 93 -4.98 8.63 15.85
CA THR A 93 -5.02 7.43 16.69
C THR A 93 -5.49 6.24 15.86
N GLN A 94 -4.90 5.06 16.09
CA GLN A 94 -5.21 3.82 15.37
C GLN A 94 -6.70 3.45 15.42
N THR A 95 -7.34 3.70 16.56
CA THR A 95 -8.78 3.55 16.74
C THR A 95 -9.29 4.71 17.59
N ILE A 96 -10.55 5.06 17.40
CA ILE A 96 -11.26 6.03 18.23
C ILE A 96 -12.09 5.34 19.33
N TRP A 97 -12.20 4.01 19.27
CA TRP A 97 -13.05 3.21 20.14
C TRP A 97 -12.39 1.87 20.52
N ARG A 98 -12.75 1.33 21.69
CA ARG A 98 -12.27 0.04 22.19
C ARG A 98 -13.43 -0.86 22.64
N ASN A 99 -13.31 -2.15 22.40
CA ASN A 99 -14.20 -3.14 23.02
C ASN A 99 -13.98 -3.18 24.55
N LYS A 100 -15.00 -3.59 25.31
CA LYS A 100 -14.88 -3.78 26.78
C LYS A 100 -13.73 -4.72 27.15
N ASP A 101 -13.42 -5.70 26.31
CA ASP A 101 -12.33 -6.64 26.56
C ASP A 101 -10.94 -6.03 26.27
N GLU A 102 -10.87 -4.80 25.76
CA GLU A 102 -9.66 -4.12 25.32
C GLU A 102 -9.25 -2.93 26.19
N HIS A 103 -9.91 -2.70 27.33
CA HIS A 103 -9.57 -1.62 28.27
C HIS A 103 -8.11 -1.63 28.73
N ASN A 104 -7.42 -2.78 28.68
CA ASN A 104 -6.01 -2.94 29.06
C ASN A 104 -5.03 -2.93 27.86
N LYS A 105 -5.49 -2.74 26.62
CA LYS A 105 -4.61 -2.70 25.44
C LYS A 105 -4.07 -1.29 25.21
N GLN A 106 -2.79 -1.19 24.85
CA GLN A 106 -2.20 0.07 24.37
C GLN A 106 -2.56 0.28 22.90
N PHE A 107 -3.07 1.47 22.58
CA PHE A 107 -3.34 1.86 21.19
C PHE A 107 -2.20 2.71 20.63
N LEU A 108 -1.98 2.57 19.32
CA LEU A 108 -0.95 3.29 18.61
C LEU A 108 -1.43 4.68 18.19
N ARG A 109 -0.51 5.64 18.26
CA ARG A 109 -0.67 6.98 17.69
C ARG A 109 0.38 7.20 16.61
N TYR A 110 -0.05 7.78 15.50
CA TYR A 110 0.76 8.05 14.32
C TYR A 110 0.83 9.55 14.06
N LEU A 111 1.99 10.01 13.57
CA LEU A 111 2.10 11.36 13.05
C LEU A 111 1.29 11.49 11.76
N ARG A 112 0.42 12.49 11.68
CA ARG A 112 -0.39 12.78 10.49
C ARG A 112 0.52 13.23 9.34
N ALA A 113 0.39 12.58 8.19
CA ALA A 113 1.06 13.03 6.98
C ALA A 113 0.40 14.31 6.45
N GLY A 114 1.19 15.20 5.84
CA GLY A 114 0.70 16.44 5.24
C GLY A 114 1.82 17.46 5.06
N PRO A 115 1.53 18.58 4.37
CA PRO A 115 2.49 19.64 4.14
C PRO A 115 2.93 20.26 5.48
N ARG A 116 4.18 20.71 5.55
CA ARG A 116 4.80 21.31 6.73
C ARG A 116 5.24 22.73 6.42
N GLU A 117 5.09 23.66 7.35
CA GLU A 117 5.55 25.05 7.17
C GLU A 117 7.07 25.14 7.02
N LYS A 118 7.77 24.24 7.71
CA LYS A 118 9.23 24.14 7.75
C LYS A 118 9.68 22.81 7.17
N LEU A 119 10.61 22.89 6.23
CA LEU A 119 11.20 21.76 5.52
C LEU A 119 12.64 21.51 6.02
N TYR A 120 13.04 20.25 6.03
CA TYR A 120 14.41 19.86 6.38
C TYR A 120 15.41 20.17 5.24
N PHE A 121 15.04 19.85 4.00
CA PHE A 121 15.86 20.14 2.83
C PHE A 121 15.46 21.47 2.20
N GLU A 122 16.45 22.22 1.70
CA GLU A 122 16.21 23.36 0.83
C GLU A 122 15.81 22.84 -0.55
N PRO A 123 14.62 23.15 -1.08
CA PRO A 123 14.13 22.49 -2.29
C PRO A 123 15.04 22.65 -3.52
N SER A 124 15.66 23.82 -3.68
CA SER A 124 16.61 24.14 -4.75
C SER A 124 17.88 23.26 -4.74
N LYS A 125 18.17 22.57 -3.63
CA LYS A 125 19.33 21.67 -3.45
C LYS A 125 18.93 20.21 -3.39
N VAL A 126 17.65 19.89 -3.60
CA VAL A 126 17.18 18.51 -3.63
C VAL A 126 17.51 17.87 -4.96
N THR A 127 17.98 16.62 -4.90
CA THR A 127 17.99 15.71 -6.03
C THR A 127 17.18 14.49 -5.62
N ALA A 128 16.04 14.29 -6.28
CA ALA A 128 15.13 13.21 -5.97
C ALA A 128 15.31 12.03 -6.92
N ALA A 129 15.01 10.82 -6.46
CA ALA A 129 14.89 9.64 -7.31
C ALA A 129 13.64 8.84 -6.95
N ILE A 130 12.98 8.27 -7.95
CA ILE A 130 11.80 7.43 -7.82
C ILE A 130 12.12 6.06 -8.43
N VAL A 131 11.81 4.99 -7.71
CA VAL A 131 11.93 3.61 -8.20
C VAL A 131 10.66 2.82 -7.91
N THR A 132 10.24 2.00 -8.89
CA THR A 132 9.14 1.04 -8.73
C THR A 132 9.68 -0.39 -8.72
N CYS A 133 9.27 -1.18 -7.72
CA CYS A 133 9.76 -2.54 -7.49
C CYS A 133 8.60 -3.54 -7.26
N GLY A 134 8.88 -4.82 -7.52
CA GLY A 134 7.93 -5.92 -7.33
C GLY A 134 7.00 -6.16 -8.52
N GLY A 135 5.83 -6.74 -8.26
CA GLY A 135 4.79 -6.95 -9.28
C GLY A 135 4.08 -5.65 -9.65
N LEU A 136 3.56 -5.57 -10.88
CA LEU A 136 2.75 -4.45 -11.33
C LEU A 136 1.45 -4.34 -10.54
N CYS A 137 0.96 -3.11 -10.39
CA CYS A 137 -0.27 -2.76 -9.71
C CYS A 137 -0.86 -1.55 -10.46
N PRO A 138 -2.20 -1.47 -10.66
CA PRO A 138 -2.84 -0.26 -11.14
C PRO A 138 -2.42 0.96 -10.29
N GLY A 139 -2.19 2.11 -10.92
CA GLY A 139 -1.83 3.34 -10.20
C GLY A 139 -0.32 3.62 -10.04
N LEU A 140 0.57 2.69 -10.42
CA LEU A 140 2.02 2.93 -10.36
C LEU A 140 2.46 4.19 -11.14
N ASN A 141 1.92 4.39 -12.33
CA ASN A 141 2.20 5.59 -13.12
C ASN A 141 1.59 6.86 -12.49
N ASN A 142 0.46 6.74 -11.79
CA ASN A 142 -0.15 7.85 -11.05
C ASN A 142 0.75 8.28 -9.89
N VAL A 143 1.36 7.34 -9.16
CA VAL A 143 2.34 7.63 -8.11
C VAL A 143 3.57 8.33 -8.69
N ILE A 144 4.13 7.82 -9.80
CA ILE A 144 5.30 8.45 -10.45
C ILE A 144 4.95 9.88 -10.89
N ARG A 145 3.80 10.08 -11.54
CA ARG A 145 3.34 11.40 -11.99
C ARG A 145 3.12 12.35 -10.82
N GLY A 146 2.37 11.93 -9.79
CA GLY A 146 2.05 12.75 -8.63
C GLY A 146 3.31 13.18 -7.88
N LEU A 147 4.25 12.26 -7.64
CA LEU A 147 5.54 12.61 -7.03
C LEU A 147 6.32 13.60 -7.88
N THR A 148 6.40 13.37 -9.19
CA THR A 148 7.17 14.25 -10.09
C THR A 148 6.58 15.67 -10.08
N GLN A 149 5.26 15.80 -10.20
CA GLN A 149 4.57 17.09 -10.19
C GLN A 149 4.72 17.82 -8.85
N MET A 150 4.50 17.12 -7.74
CA MET A 150 4.68 17.72 -6.42
C MET A 150 6.13 18.18 -6.21
N LEU A 151 7.13 17.36 -6.58
CA LEU A 151 8.54 17.77 -6.48
C LEU A 151 8.85 19.01 -7.33
N GLU A 152 8.26 19.12 -8.53
CA GLU A 152 8.38 20.33 -9.36
C GLU A 152 7.72 21.56 -8.70
N GLU A 153 6.53 21.41 -8.10
CA GLU A 153 5.87 22.48 -7.32
C GLU A 153 6.72 22.93 -6.13
N TYR A 154 7.40 22.01 -5.45
CA TYR A 154 8.37 22.36 -4.42
C TYR A 154 9.63 23.05 -4.98
N GLY A 155 9.83 23.11 -6.29
CA GLY A 155 11.02 23.72 -6.92
C GLY A 155 12.25 22.81 -6.93
N VAL A 156 12.05 21.49 -6.87
CA VAL A 156 13.14 20.50 -6.95
C VAL A 156 13.71 20.46 -8.37
N PRO A 157 15.02 20.77 -8.57
CA PRO A 157 15.57 20.96 -9.91
C PRO A 157 15.86 19.64 -10.66
N THR A 158 16.06 18.54 -9.94
CA THR A 158 16.44 17.25 -10.54
C THR A 158 15.65 16.10 -9.93
N ILE A 159 14.88 15.43 -10.77
CA ILE A 159 14.09 14.26 -10.42
C ILE A 159 14.51 13.12 -11.35
N TYR A 160 14.99 12.02 -10.77
CA TYR A 160 15.32 10.81 -11.51
C TYR A 160 14.22 9.76 -11.38
N GLY A 161 14.04 8.99 -12.43
CA GLY A 161 13.36 7.70 -12.41
C GLY A 161 14.38 6.59 -12.64
N VAL A 162 14.38 5.58 -11.78
CA VAL A 162 15.28 4.41 -11.91
C VAL A 162 14.50 3.26 -12.53
N LYS A 163 14.94 2.83 -13.73
CA LYS A 163 14.30 1.74 -14.46
C LYS A 163 14.68 0.35 -13.93
N ASN A 164 13.80 -0.64 -14.08
CA ASN A 164 14.04 -2.05 -13.74
C ASN A 164 14.20 -2.35 -12.23
N GLY A 165 13.51 -1.59 -11.37
CA GLY A 165 13.59 -1.73 -9.92
C GLY A 165 15.01 -1.58 -9.38
N TYR A 166 15.34 -2.32 -8.32
CA TYR A 166 16.66 -2.23 -7.67
C TYR A 166 17.85 -2.56 -8.56
N LYS A 167 17.66 -3.43 -9.56
CA LYS A 167 18.72 -3.77 -10.53
C LYS A 167 19.10 -2.59 -11.43
N GLY A 168 18.24 -1.58 -11.51
CA GLY A 168 18.47 -0.35 -12.25
C GLY A 168 19.59 0.53 -11.72
N PHE A 169 19.79 0.54 -10.39
CA PHE A 169 20.76 1.43 -9.75
C PHE A 169 22.18 1.21 -10.29
N LYS A 170 22.54 -0.04 -10.61
CA LYS A 170 23.85 -0.43 -11.13
C LYS A 170 24.14 0.07 -12.56
N LYS A 171 23.10 0.47 -13.30
CA LYS A 171 23.20 0.76 -14.74
C LYS A 171 22.89 2.22 -15.00
N ASP A 172 23.89 2.99 -15.41
CA ASP A 172 23.73 4.44 -15.65
C ASP A 172 22.61 4.75 -16.68
N ASN A 173 22.39 3.89 -17.67
CA ASN A 173 21.31 4.04 -18.67
C ASN A 173 19.90 3.75 -18.12
N CYS A 174 19.77 3.18 -16.93
CA CYS A 174 18.49 2.99 -16.25
C CYS A 174 18.04 4.26 -15.50
N TRP A 175 18.93 5.22 -15.28
CA TRP A 175 18.59 6.51 -14.67
C TRP A 175 18.09 7.47 -15.74
N ILE A 176 16.81 7.82 -15.68
CA ILE A 176 16.20 8.79 -16.59
C ILE A 176 15.78 10.04 -15.82
N LYS A 177 15.91 11.23 -16.42
CA LYS A 177 15.34 12.45 -15.84
C LYS A 177 13.83 12.46 -16.07
N LEU A 178 13.08 12.68 -15.00
CA LEU A 178 11.64 12.93 -15.04
C LEU A 178 11.38 14.43 -15.01
N ASP A 179 10.31 14.83 -15.67
CA ASP A 179 9.77 16.19 -15.69
C ASP A 179 8.27 16.09 -15.98
N GLY A 180 7.53 17.16 -15.69
CA GLY A 180 6.07 17.24 -15.84
C GLY A 180 5.60 16.85 -17.25
N LYS A 181 6.39 17.16 -18.29
CA LYS A 181 6.08 16.80 -19.68
C LYS A 181 6.21 15.30 -19.92
N LYS A 182 7.27 14.66 -19.42
CA LYS A 182 7.45 13.21 -19.55
C LYS A 182 6.41 12.40 -18.79
N VAL A 183 5.88 12.92 -17.68
CA VAL A 183 4.88 12.24 -16.87
C VAL A 183 3.44 12.69 -17.17
N GLU A 184 3.23 13.60 -18.12
CA GLU A 184 1.94 14.25 -18.35
C GLU A 184 0.80 13.23 -18.51
N THR A 185 1.01 12.23 -19.37
CA THR A 185 -0.03 11.29 -19.81
C THR A 185 0.13 9.88 -19.26
N ILE A 186 1.20 9.59 -18.50
CA ILE A 186 1.52 8.21 -18.07
C ILE A 186 0.45 7.60 -17.16
N HIS A 187 -0.31 8.43 -16.45
CA HIS A 187 -1.43 8.02 -15.59
C HIS A 187 -2.57 7.33 -16.34
N ARG A 188 -2.65 7.51 -17.68
CA ARG A 188 -3.62 6.82 -18.54
C ARG A 188 -3.20 5.39 -18.90
N MET A 189 -1.95 5.03 -18.61
CA MET A 189 -1.38 3.74 -18.95
C MET A 189 -1.29 2.85 -17.71
N GLY A 190 -1.65 1.57 -17.86
CA GLY A 190 -1.34 0.55 -16.87
C GLY A 190 0.17 0.28 -16.74
N GLY A 191 0.55 -0.52 -15.74
CA GLY A 191 1.94 -0.89 -15.50
C GLY A 191 2.79 0.26 -14.95
N SER A 192 4.07 0.31 -15.33
CA SER A 192 5.01 1.34 -14.87
C SER A 192 5.97 1.73 -16.00
N VAL A 193 6.08 3.03 -16.28
CA VAL A 193 7.05 3.58 -17.25
C VAL A 193 8.51 3.38 -16.82
N LEU A 194 8.73 3.10 -15.53
CA LEU A 194 10.05 2.75 -15.01
C LEU A 194 10.35 1.24 -15.14
N VAL A 195 9.35 0.39 -15.45
CA VAL A 195 9.50 -1.08 -15.45
C VAL A 195 9.89 -1.62 -14.07
N SER A 196 9.06 -2.49 -13.52
CA SER A 196 9.27 -3.05 -12.18
C SER A 196 9.92 -4.43 -12.25
N ASN A 197 10.82 -4.74 -11.31
CA ASN A 197 11.44 -6.07 -11.19
C ASN A 197 11.34 -6.60 -9.75
N ARG A 198 11.36 -7.93 -9.61
CA ARG A 198 11.45 -8.62 -8.31
C ARG A 198 12.91 -8.90 -7.95
N GLY A 199 13.14 -9.00 -6.64
CA GLY A 199 14.44 -9.30 -6.05
C GLY A 199 15.14 -8.04 -5.57
N ASN A 200 15.80 -8.18 -4.42
CA ASN A 200 16.73 -7.17 -3.94
C ASN A 200 18.06 -7.32 -4.67
N ASP A 201 18.77 -6.22 -4.79
CA ASP A 201 20.13 -6.21 -5.32
C ASP A 201 21.11 -5.86 -4.19
N ASP A 202 22.39 -5.81 -4.54
CA ASP A 202 23.48 -5.42 -3.65
C ASP A 202 23.25 -4.00 -3.08
N ILE A 203 23.11 -3.93 -1.75
CA ILE A 203 22.79 -2.69 -1.03
C ILE A 203 23.93 -1.68 -1.16
N ASP A 204 25.19 -2.13 -1.12
CA ASP A 204 26.36 -1.25 -1.13
C ASP A 204 26.49 -0.60 -2.51
N VAL A 205 26.29 -1.37 -3.58
CA VAL A 205 26.30 -0.83 -4.95
C VAL A 205 25.14 0.16 -5.17
N MET A 206 23.95 -0.12 -4.61
CA MET A 206 22.84 0.83 -4.68
C MET A 206 23.14 2.11 -3.91
N ALA A 207 23.73 1.99 -2.72
CA ALA A 207 24.12 3.13 -1.89
C ALA A 207 25.15 4.02 -2.61
N GLU A 208 26.19 3.42 -3.19
CA GLU A 208 27.18 4.14 -4.00
C GLU A 208 26.54 4.84 -5.19
N ALA A 209 25.60 4.19 -5.88
CA ALA A 209 24.91 4.81 -7.01
C ALA A 209 24.05 6.01 -6.60
N ILE A 210 23.34 5.93 -5.46
CA ILE A 210 22.55 7.02 -4.88
C ILE A 210 23.46 8.21 -4.58
N ILE A 211 24.58 7.96 -3.88
CA ILE A 211 25.56 8.99 -3.50
C ILE A 211 26.21 9.61 -4.75
N LYS A 212 26.63 8.78 -5.71
CA LYS A 212 27.24 9.22 -6.98
C LYS A 212 26.31 10.13 -7.79
N LYS A 213 24.99 9.87 -7.74
CA LYS A 213 23.97 10.71 -8.40
C LYS A 213 23.57 11.93 -7.57
N GLY A 214 24.06 12.07 -6.34
CA GLY A 214 23.74 13.17 -5.43
C GLY A 214 22.32 13.12 -4.87
N VAL A 215 21.66 11.95 -4.88
CA VAL A 215 20.25 11.81 -4.51
C VAL A 215 20.07 11.90 -3.00
N ASN A 216 19.45 12.97 -2.51
CA ASN A 216 19.14 13.17 -1.09
C ASN A 216 17.67 12.88 -0.73
N MET A 217 16.82 12.60 -1.73
CA MET A 217 15.46 12.08 -1.51
C MET A 217 15.21 10.88 -2.41
N LEU A 218 14.97 9.71 -1.81
CA LEU A 218 14.71 8.48 -2.52
C LEU A 218 13.31 7.95 -2.22
N PHE A 219 12.45 7.92 -3.23
CA PHE A 219 11.10 7.36 -3.15
C PHE A 219 11.08 5.94 -3.72
N ILE A 220 10.68 4.99 -2.88
CA ILE A 220 10.67 3.56 -3.21
C ILE A 220 9.24 3.04 -3.16
N VAL A 221 8.70 2.67 -4.33
CA VAL A 221 7.34 2.14 -4.47
C VAL A 221 7.39 0.62 -4.61
N GLY A 222 6.77 -0.12 -3.68
CA GLY A 222 6.80 -1.58 -3.73
C GLY A 222 6.09 -2.26 -2.56
N GLY A 223 6.14 -3.59 -2.54
CA GLY A 223 5.60 -4.41 -1.43
C GLY A 223 6.64 -4.70 -0.35
N ASP A 224 6.36 -5.65 0.54
CA ASP A 224 7.20 -5.94 1.72
C ASP A 224 8.67 -6.20 1.42
N GLY A 225 8.95 -7.01 0.39
CA GLY A 225 10.32 -7.32 -0.03
C GLY A 225 11.10 -6.06 -0.43
N THR A 226 10.39 -5.10 -1.04
CA THR A 226 10.93 -3.80 -1.40
C THR A 226 11.18 -2.96 -0.14
N HIS A 227 10.24 -2.87 0.80
CA HIS A 227 10.44 -2.09 2.03
C HIS A 227 11.55 -2.65 2.92
N ARG A 228 11.76 -3.97 2.92
CA ARG A 228 12.96 -4.58 3.53
C ARG A 228 14.26 -4.11 2.86
N GLY A 229 14.24 -3.87 1.55
CA GLY A 229 15.35 -3.25 0.83
C GLY A 229 15.54 -1.78 1.20
N ALA A 230 14.44 -1.03 1.29
CA ALA A 230 14.45 0.39 1.70
C ALA A 230 15.09 0.60 3.09
N ASP A 231 14.74 -0.24 4.08
CA ASP A 231 15.34 -0.19 5.42
C ASP A 231 16.87 -0.42 5.36
N LYS A 232 17.32 -1.39 4.56
CA LYS A 232 18.76 -1.65 4.38
C LYS A 232 19.48 -0.48 3.70
N ILE A 233 18.86 0.13 2.68
CA ILE A 233 19.41 1.31 2.02
C ILE A 233 19.50 2.48 3.01
N GLN A 234 18.45 2.73 3.80
CA GLN A 234 18.47 3.79 4.81
C GLN A 234 19.60 3.59 5.83
N LYS A 235 19.83 2.35 6.28
CA LYS A 235 20.95 1.99 7.16
C LYS A 235 22.31 2.23 6.50
N ALA A 236 22.46 1.91 5.21
CA ALA A 236 23.68 2.17 4.45
C ALA A 236 23.95 3.67 4.27
N MET A 237 22.92 4.49 3.95
CA MET A 237 23.04 5.95 3.87
C MET A 237 23.48 6.56 5.20
N VAL A 238 22.88 6.06 6.30
CA VAL A 238 23.25 6.39 7.67
C VAL A 238 24.72 6.05 7.94
N ALA A 239 25.17 4.83 7.63
CA ALA A 239 26.54 4.38 7.84
C ALA A 239 27.55 5.21 7.02
N ALA A 240 27.18 5.61 5.80
CA ALA A 240 27.98 6.49 4.94
C ALA A 240 27.96 7.97 5.37
N ASN A 241 27.27 8.31 6.46
CA ASN A 241 27.04 9.69 6.92
C ASN A 241 26.47 10.60 5.82
N TYR A 242 25.61 10.03 4.97
CA TYR A 242 25.01 10.72 3.84
C TYR A 242 23.56 11.09 4.15
N GLU A 243 23.25 12.38 4.04
CA GLU A 243 21.93 12.93 4.31
C GLU A 243 20.95 12.59 3.17
N CYS A 244 20.35 11.40 3.25
CA CYS A 244 19.33 10.95 2.31
C CYS A 244 18.08 10.50 3.04
N ALA A 245 16.92 11.05 2.65
CA ALA A 245 15.61 10.59 3.09
C ALA A 245 15.15 9.44 2.19
N VAL A 246 15.02 8.23 2.76
CA VAL A 246 14.43 7.08 2.07
C VAL A 246 12.95 6.98 2.45
N VAL A 247 12.06 7.21 1.49
CA VAL A 247 10.61 7.23 1.66
C VAL A 247 9.99 6.01 0.97
N GLY A 248 9.37 5.14 1.77
CA GLY A 248 8.65 3.97 1.27
C GLY A 248 7.20 4.30 0.93
N ILE A 249 6.75 3.92 -0.26
CA ILE A 249 5.34 3.98 -0.68
C ILE A 249 4.82 2.55 -0.83
N PRO A 250 3.92 2.09 0.07
CA PRO A 250 3.41 0.73 0.05
C PRO A 250 2.56 0.45 -1.18
N LYS A 251 2.87 -0.66 -1.86
CA LYS A 251 2.18 -1.15 -3.07
C LYS A 251 1.80 -2.61 -2.89
N THR A 252 0.53 -2.85 -2.65
CA THR A 252 -0.10 -4.17 -2.68
C THR A 252 -1.46 -4.05 -3.37
N ILE A 253 -1.87 -5.06 -4.13
CA ILE A 253 -3.25 -5.15 -4.64
C ILE A 253 -4.12 -5.96 -3.70
N ASP A 254 -3.52 -6.66 -2.73
CA ASP A 254 -4.20 -7.59 -1.84
C ASP A 254 -4.79 -6.86 -0.61
N ASN A 255 -4.55 -5.54 -0.48
CA ASN A 255 -4.95 -4.68 0.65
C ASN A 255 -4.57 -5.25 2.03
N ASP A 256 -3.41 -5.87 2.11
CA ASP A 256 -2.93 -6.67 3.25
C ASP A 256 -1.98 -5.90 4.18
N ILE A 257 -2.12 -4.58 4.26
CA ILE A 257 -1.27 -3.74 5.11
C ILE A 257 -2.05 -3.37 6.39
N PRO A 258 -1.66 -3.88 7.57
CA PRO A 258 -2.44 -3.73 8.81
C PRO A 258 -2.58 -2.28 9.35
N LEU A 259 -2.02 -1.29 8.67
CA LEU A 259 -1.97 0.11 9.07
C LEU A 259 -2.86 1.02 8.23
N ILE A 260 -3.32 0.57 7.07
CA ILE A 260 -4.10 1.39 6.13
C ILE A 260 -5.37 0.66 5.75
N ASP A 261 -6.47 1.40 5.59
CA ASP A 261 -7.75 0.82 5.17
C ASP A 261 -7.77 0.48 3.67
N GLY A 262 -6.93 1.15 2.89
CA GLY A 262 -6.88 1.01 1.44
C GLY A 262 -5.50 1.24 0.83
N SER A 263 -4.98 0.24 0.14
CA SER A 263 -3.82 0.36 -0.74
C SER A 263 -4.24 0.74 -2.17
N PHE A 264 -3.45 1.59 -2.83
CA PHE A 264 -3.75 1.96 -4.21
C PHE A 264 -3.76 0.74 -5.15
N GLY A 265 -4.68 0.74 -6.10
CA GLY A 265 -4.88 -0.34 -7.07
C GLY A 265 -5.75 -1.50 -6.58
N PHE A 266 -6.10 -1.56 -5.29
CA PHE A 266 -7.06 -2.55 -4.74
C PHE A 266 -8.44 -2.42 -5.39
N THR A 267 -9.06 -1.24 -5.36
CA THR A 267 -10.40 -1.02 -5.93
C THR A 267 -10.45 -1.37 -7.41
N THR A 268 -9.44 -0.95 -8.19
CA THR A 268 -9.35 -1.34 -9.61
C THR A 268 -9.22 -2.86 -9.77
N ALA A 269 -8.47 -3.55 -8.88
CA ALA A 269 -8.38 -5.01 -8.93
C ALA A 269 -9.73 -5.69 -8.62
N VAL A 270 -10.52 -5.12 -7.71
CA VAL A 270 -11.90 -5.58 -7.42
C VAL A 270 -12.79 -5.40 -8.64
N ASP A 271 -12.76 -4.22 -9.30
CA ASP A 271 -13.55 -3.98 -10.52
C ASP A 271 -13.23 -5.00 -11.62
N GLU A 272 -11.94 -5.28 -11.84
CA GLU A 272 -11.51 -6.32 -12.79
C GLU A 272 -11.96 -7.73 -12.38
N ALA A 273 -11.89 -8.05 -11.09
CA ALA A 273 -12.32 -9.33 -10.55
C ALA A 273 -13.82 -9.57 -10.76
N VAL A 274 -14.65 -8.54 -10.52
CA VAL A 274 -16.09 -8.60 -10.79
C VAL A 274 -16.37 -8.91 -12.27
N ARG A 275 -15.66 -8.24 -13.20
CA ARG A 275 -15.81 -8.52 -14.64
C ARG A 275 -15.47 -9.97 -15.00
N ALA A 276 -14.43 -10.53 -14.37
CA ALA A 276 -14.04 -11.91 -14.59
C ALA A 276 -15.06 -12.91 -14.01
N ILE A 277 -15.62 -12.61 -12.83
CA ILE A 277 -16.69 -13.40 -12.20
C ILE A 277 -17.93 -13.43 -13.10
N GLU A 278 -18.40 -12.27 -13.56
CA GLU A 278 -19.59 -12.17 -14.41
C GLU A 278 -19.43 -12.94 -15.73
N ALA A 279 -18.25 -12.87 -16.35
CA ALA A 279 -17.96 -13.67 -17.54
C ALA A 279 -18.06 -15.19 -17.27
N ALA A 280 -17.54 -15.65 -16.13
CA ALA A 280 -17.62 -17.06 -15.75
C ALA A 280 -19.04 -17.48 -15.37
N TYR A 281 -19.84 -16.58 -14.79
CA TYR A 281 -21.25 -16.82 -14.47
C TYR A 281 -22.08 -17.06 -15.74
N VAL A 282 -21.89 -16.26 -16.79
CA VAL A 282 -22.55 -16.46 -18.08
C VAL A 282 -22.20 -17.83 -18.69
N GLU A 283 -20.93 -18.23 -18.63
CA GLU A 283 -20.49 -19.55 -19.10
C GLU A 283 -21.07 -20.70 -18.26
N ALA A 284 -21.13 -20.55 -16.94
CA ALA A 284 -21.67 -21.55 -16.04
C ALA A 284 -23.18 -21.75 -16.23
N THR A 285 -23.93 -20.68 -16.51
CA THR A 285 -25.38 -20.74 -16.74
C THR A 285 -25.75 -21.16 -18.16
N GLY A 286 -24.81 -21.07 -19.11
CA GLY A 286 -25.02 -21.43 -20.51
C GLY A 286 -25.09 -22.93 -20.81
N ALA A 287 -24.67 -23.79 -19.87
CA ALA A 287 -24.65 -25.24 -20.07
C ALA A 287 -25.09 -26.03 -18.82
N PRO A 288 -25.89 -27.11 -18.98
CA PRO A 288 -26.28 -27.95 -17.85
C PRO A 288 -25.08 -28.53 -17.10
N ASN A 289 -25.05 -28.36 -15.79
CA ASN A 289 -23.99 -28.86 -14.89
C ASN A 289 -22.58 -28.27 -15.17
N CYS A 290 -22.51 -27.06 -15.73
CA CYS A 290 -21.24 -26.36 -15.92
C CYS A 290 -20.79 -25.69 -14.62
N ILE A 291 -19.47 -25.60 -14.41
CA ILE A 291 -18.86 -24.91 -13.26
C ILE A 291 -17.90 -23.86 -13.80
N GLY A 292 -18.17 -22.59 -13.46
CA GLY A 292 -17.25 -21.47 -13.71
C GLY A 292 -16.22 -21.38 -12.59
N LEU A 293 -14.94 -21.51 -12.92
CA LEU A 293 -13.84 -21.37 -11.97
C LEU A 293 -13.00 -20.14 -12.30
N VAL A 294 -12.99 -19.16 -11.40
CA VAL A 294 -12.22 -17.92 -11.54
C VAL A 294 -11.14 -17.85 -10.47
N LYS A 295 -9.89 -17.75 -10.89
CA LYS A 295 -8.76 -17.49 -9.98
C LYS A 295 -8.50 -15.99 -9.91
N LEU A 296 -8.61 -15.43 -8.71
CA LEU A 296 -8.33 -14.03 -8.43
C LEU A 296 -6.98 -13.84 -7.72
N MET A 297 -6.64 -12.59 -7.44
CA MET A 297 -5.49 -12.21 -6.60
C MET A 297 -5.83 -12.42 -5.11
N GLY A 298 -4.83 -12.22 -4.23
CA GLY A 298 -4.94 -12.59 -2.81
C GLY A 298 -3.95 -13.69 -2.45
N ARG A 299 -2.65 -13.36 -2.32
CA ARG A 299 -1.62 -14.38 -2.01
C ARG A 299 -1.84 -15.00 -0.62
N ASN A 300 -2.03 -14.14 0.36
CA ASN A 300 -2.17 -14.51 1.78
C ASN A 300 -3.45 -13.94 2.40
N SER A 301 -4.22 -13.14 1.65
CA SER A 301 -5.46 -12.53 2.10
C SER A 301 -6.54 -12.61 1.02
N GLY A 302 -7.77 -12.80 1.44
CA GLY A 302 -8.96 -12.95 0.60
C GLY A 302 -9.69 -11.64 0.30
N PHE A 303 -9.14 -10.47 0.64
CA PHE A 303 -9.88 -9.19 0.55
C PHE A 303 -10.40 -8.90 -0.85
N VAL A 304 -9.60 -9.13 -1.91
CA VAL A 304 -10.03 -8.94 -3.30
C VAL A 304 -11.18 -9.88 -3.64
N VAL A 305 -11.06 -11.15 -3.26
CA VAL A 305 -12.08 -12.17 -3.50
C VAL A 305 -13.38 -11.79 -2.80
N LEU A 306 -13.33 -11.48 -1.51
CA LEU A 306 -14.49 -11.15 -0.71
C LEU A 306 -15.23 -9.92 -1.25
N HIS A 307 -14.51 -8.85 -1.59
CA HIS A 307 -15.12 -7.64 -2.15
C HIS A 307 -15.74 -7.92 -3.53
N ALA A 308 -15.05 -8.67 -4.38
CA ALA A 308 -15.55 -9.00 -5.72
C ALA A 308 -16.80 -9.90 -5.67
N VAL A 309 -16.81 -10.90 -4.77
CA VAL A 309 -17.96 -11.79 -4.54
C VAL A 309 -19.17 -11.00 -4.07
N CYS A 310 -19.00 -10.13 -3.07
CA CYS A 310 -20.08 -9.28 -2.57
C CYS A 310 -20.61 -8.31 -3.65
N ALA A 311 -19.72 -7.76 -4.48
CA ALA A 311 -20.10 -6.83 -5.54
C ALA A 311 -20.81 -7.52 -6.71
N ALA A 312 -20.38 -8.73 -7.09
CA ALA A 312 -20.98 -9.50 -8.18
C ALA A 312 -22.32 -10.14 -7.79
N ALA A 313 -22.44 -10.64 -6.55
CA ALA A 313 -23.62 -11.34 -6.02
C ALA A 313 -24.06 -12.59 -6.83
N THR A 314 -23.16 -13.13 -7.66
CA THR A 314 -23.40 -14.28 -8.56
C THR A 314 -22.57 -15.52 -8.21
N VAL A 315 -21.78 -15.46 -7.13
CA VAL A 315 -20.84 -16.54 -6.75
C VAL A 315 -21.46 -17.47 -5.71
N ASP A 316 -21.47 -18.77 -6.01
CA ASP A 316 -21.97 -19.80 -5.09
C ASP A 316 -20.96 -20.21 -4.00
N VAL A 317 -19.67 -20.24 -4.34
CA VAL A 317 -18.59 -20.68 -3.44
C VAL A 317 -17.36 -19.80 -3.62
N ALA A 318 -16.85 -19.24 -2.50
CA ALA A 318 -15.59 -18.52 -2.45
C ALA A 318 -14.55 -19.33 -1.65
N LEU A 319 -13.36 -19.47 -2.22
CA LEU A 319 -12.22 -20.12 -1.55
C LEU A 319 -11.23 -19.03 -1.15
N LEU A 320 -10.96 -18.92 0.14
CA LEU A 320 -10.14 -17.86 0.73
C LEU A 320 -8.90 -18.46 1.41
N PRO A 321 -7.72 -17.81 1.34
CA PRO A 321 -6.53 -18.30 2.01
C PRO A 321 -6.64 -18.32 3.54
N GLU A 322 -7.60 -17.61 4.12
CA GLU A 322 -7.88 -17.61 5.56
C GLU A 322 -8.74 -18.80 6.02
N MET A 323 -9.33 -19.56 5.09
CA MET A 323 -10.22 -20.69 5.38
C MET A 323 -9.59 -21.97 4.84
N ASP A 324 -9.04 -22.80 5.73
CA ASP A 324 -8.50 -24.14 5.42
C ASP A 324 -9.60 -25.19 5.23
#